data_AF-A0A921KYZ1-F1
#
_entry.id   AF-A0A921KYZ1-F1
#
_cell.length_a   1.000
_cell.length_b   1.000
_cell.length_c   1.000
_cell.angle_alpha   90.00
_cell.angle_beta   90.00
_cell.angle_gamma   90.00
#
_symmetry.space_group_name_H-M   'P 1'
#
loop_
_entity.id
_entity.type
_entity.pdbx_description
1 polymer ?
#
loop_
_entity_poly.entity_id
_entity_poly.type
_entity_poly.pdbx_seq_one_letter_code
_entity_poly.pdbx_strand_id
1 'polypeptide(L)'
;EAYRGFRINYYAINGVLARAYAFIGKYEEAFNITEEIITAVDNTKQRLFSFTPNADVEENPKTFLDLLFGLSNEKLADNYTAEYNATGKLYVDHYTITFDDNADYRNTKLLTKSGTKYFSTKYLPSSINSITSHICAKLIPMVRLSEMYYIRAEYYASINDFSNAIKEMDIVRDGRECTKGRLDDIIKDEKSFRKELIKEAQREFIGEGQVFFYFKKFNQPIYSSMKESDFTLPLPDSETIL
;
A
#
# COMPACT_ATOMS: atom_id res chain seq x y z
N GLU A 1 -20.05 -1.73 -16.64
CA GLU A 1 -20.47 -1.98 -15.25
C GLU A 1 -19.36 -1.49 -14.31
N ALA A 2 -19.69 -0.84 -13.19
CA ALA A 2 -18.68 -0.36 -12.25
C ALA A 2 -18.38 -1.47 -11.23
N TYR A 3 -17.12 -1.89 -11.15
CA TYR A 3 -16.66 -2.89 -10.18
C TYR A 3 -16.81 -2.38 -8.73
N ARG A 4 -16.91 -3.29 -7.75
CA ARG A 4 -16.91 -2.94 -6.32
C ARG A 4 -15.61 -2.18 -5.98
N GLY A 5 -15.70 -1.09 -5.21
CA GLY A 5 -14.56 -0.27 -4.83
C GLY A 5 -14.41 1.05 -5.60
N PHE A 6 -15.09 1.24 -6.74
CA PHE A 6 -15.06 2.52 -7.48
C PHE A 6 -16.01 3.60 -6.94
N ARG A 7 -16.82 3.27 -5.93
CA ARG A 7 -17.70 4.20 -5.22
C ARG A 7 -17.41 4.08 -3.74
N ILE A 8 -17.41 5.22 -3.05
CA ILE A 8 -17.26 5.21 -1.61
C ILE A 8 -18.42 4.43 -0.99
N ASN A 9 -18.08 3.45 -0.18
CA ASN A 9 -19.01 2.56 0.50
C ASN A 9 -18.73 2.59 2.00
N TYR A 10 -19.53 1.86 2.77
CA TYR A 10 -19.41 1.80 4.21
C TYR A 10 -18.01 1.36 4.70
N TYR A 11 -17.43 0.31 4.11
CA TYR A 11 -16.08 -0.15 4.46
C TYR A 11 -15.01 0.85 4.04
N ALA A 12 -15.18 1.51 2.90
CA ALA A 12 -14.27 2.55 2.44
C ALA A 12 -14.21 3.74 3.40
N ILE A 13 -15.35 4.26 3.85
CA ILE A 13 -15.36 5.41 4.76
C ILE A 13 -14.78 5.04 6.13
N ASN A 14 -15.07 3.83 6.62
CA ASN A 14 -14.46 3.31 7.85
C ASN A 14 -12.94 3.14 7.70
N GLY A 15 -12.46 2.62 6.57
CA GLY A 15 -11.02 2.52 6.30
C GLY A 15 -10.32 3.88 6.29
N VAL A 16 -10.93 4.91 5.70
CA VAL A 16 -10.41 6.29 5.74
C VAL A 16 -10.43 6.85 7.16
N LEU A 17 -11.47 6.60 7.94
CA LEU A 17 -11.56 7.03 9.33
C LEU A 17 -10.48 6.35 10.20
N ALA A 18 -10.25 5.05 10.01
CA ALA A 18 -9.19 4.31 10.68
C ALA A 18 -7.81 4.89 10.35
N ARG A 19 -7.53 5.20 9.08
CA ARG A 19 -6.31 5.90 8.65
C ARG A 19 -6.15 7.24 9.37
N ALA A 20 -7.22 8.04 9.41
CA ALA A 20 -7.19 9.35 10.06
C ALA A 20 -6.84 9.22 11.56
N TYR A 21 -7.47 8.29 12.27
CA TYR A 21 -7.15 8.02 13.67
C TYR A 21 -5.72 7.54 13.89
N ALA A 22 -5.25 6.60 13.06
CA ALA A 22 -3.86 6.13 13.14
C ALA A 22 -2.85 7.27 12.94
N PHE A 23 -3.11 8.19 12.01
CA PHE A 23 -2.20 9.30 11.71
C PHE A 23 -2.14 10.37 12.80
N ILE A 24 -3.19 10.49 13.63
CA ILE A 24 -3.21 11.41 14.77
C ILE A 24 -2.88 10.71 16.10
N GLY A 25 -2.38 9.47 16.05
CA GLY A 25 -1.94 8.71 17.23
C GLY A 25 -3.07 8.09 18.06
N LYS A 26 -4.30 8.06 17.54
CA LYS A 26 -5.47 7.42 18.16
C LYS A 26 -5.55 5.95 17.79
N TYR A 27 -4.55 5.18 18.20
CA TYR A 27 -4.36 3.82 17.70
C TYR A 27 -5.45 2.85 18.14
N GLU A 28 -6.01 2.99 19.35
CA GLU A 28 -7.11 2.13 19.82
C GLU A 28 -8.40 2.40 19.04
N GLU A 29 -8.77 3.67 18.82
CA GLU A 29 -9.93 4.01 17.99
C GLU A 29 -9.75 3.54 16.54
N ALA A 30 -8.54 3.65 16.00
CA ALA A 30 -8.22 3.12 14.67
C ALA A 30 -8.36 1.59 14.61
N PHE A 31 -7.77 0.88 15.58
CA PHE A 31 -7.83 -0.58 15.70
C PHE A 31 -9.27 -1.10 15.73
N ASN A 32 -10.13 -0.49 16.57
CA ASN A 32 -11.52 -0.91 16.73
C ASN A 32 -12.33 -0.86 15.44
N ILE A 33 -12.01 0.06 14.52
CA ILE A 33 -12.68 0.14 13.21
C ILE A 33 -12.26 -0.99 12.28
N THR A 34 -11.01 -1.47 12.38
CA THR A 34 -10.46 -2.46 11.44
C THR A 34 -11.19 -3.79 11.48
N GLU A 35 -11.69 -4.21 12.65
CA GLU A 35 -12.29 -5.53 12.87
C GLU A 35 -13.48 -5.78 11.93
N GLU A 36 -14.35 -4.77 11.76
CA GLU A 36 -15.52 -4.88 10.89
C GLU A 36 -15.14 -5.06 9.41
N ILE A 37 -14.03 -4.44 8.98
CA ILE A 37 -13.54 -4.54 7.60
C ILE A 37 -12.87 -5.90 7.40
N ILE A 38 -11.99 -6.31 8.31
CA ILE A 38 -11.23 -7.56 8.20
C ILE A 38 -12.06 -8.81 8.51
N THR A 39 -13.34 -8.67 8.88
CA THR A 39 -14.27 -9.80 9.05
C THR A 39 -15.46 -9.73 8.09
N ALA A 40 -15.47 -8.71 7.23
CA ALA A 40 -16.56 -8.43 6.32
C ALA A 40 -16.83 -9.61 5.35
N VAL A 41 -18.08 -10.06 5.30
CA VAL A 41 -18.54 -11.15 4.42
C VAL A 41 -19.79 -10.75 3.63
N ASP A 42 -19.97 -11.37 2.47
CA ASP A 42 -21.20 -11.24 1.69
C ASP A 42 -22.34 -12.12 2.25
N ASN A 43 -23.49 -12.08 1.57
CA ASN A 43 -24.67 -12.90 1.89
C ASN A 43 -24.43 -14.42 1.78
N THR A 44 -23.35 -14.85 1.14
CA THR A 44 -22.93 -16.26 1.03
C THR A 44 -21.84 -16.63 2.06
N LYS A 45 -21.51 -15.72 2.99
CA LYS A 45 -20.43 -15.84 3.98
C LYS A 45 -19.03 -15.88 3.37
N GLN A 46 -18.87 -15.44 2.11
CA GLN A 46 -17.54 -15.27 1.52
C GLN A 46 -16.97 -13.92 1.91
N ARG A 47 -15.64 -13.88 2.08
CA ARG A 47 -14.90 -12.66 2.44
C ARG A 47 -15.11 -11.59 1.38
N LEU A 48 -15.48 -10.37 1.80
CA LEU A 48 -15.63 -9.23 0.90
C LEU A 48 -14.30 -8.71 0.37
N PHE A 49 -13.24 -8.84 1.18
CA PHE A 49 -11.88 -8.44 0.85
C PHE A 49 -10.93 -9.61 1.15
N SER A 50 -10.02 -9.86 0.21
CA SER A 50 -8.99 -10.88 0.32
C SER A 50 -7.75 -10.48 -0.48
N PHE A 51 -6.60 -11.01 -0.10
CA PHE A 51 -5.39 -10.80 -0.88
C PHE A 51 -5.48 -11.56 -2.21
N THR A 52 -5.03 -10.91 -3.28
CA THR A 52 -5.03 -11.51 -4.63
C THR A 52 -4.08 -12.71 -4.65
N PRO A 53 -4.54 -13.91 -5.04
CA PRO A 53 -3.69 -15.08 -5.17
C PRO A 53 -2.55 -14.84 -6.17
N ASN A 54 -1.37 -15.41 -5.92
CA ASN A 54 -0.20 -15.24 -6.78
C ASN A 54 -0.49 -15.54 -8.25
N ALA A 55 -1.30 -16.58 -8.53
CA ALA A 55 -1.66 -16.98 -9.89
C ALA A 55 -2.37 -15.87 -10.69
N ASP A 56 -3.09 -14.98 -10.01
CA ASP A 56 -3.96 -13.98 -10.63
C ASP A 56 -3.28 -12.60 -10.73
N VAL A 57 -2.10 -12.41 -10.11
CA VAL A 57 -1.43 -11.11 -10.01
C VAL A 57 -1.07 -10.51 -11.38
N GLU A 58 -0.74 -11.33 -12.38
CA GLU A 58 -0.37 -10.82 -13.72
C GLU A 58 -1.58 -10.24 -14.48
N GLU A 59 -2.77 -10.84 -14.30
CA GLU A 59 -4.01 -10.28 -14.86
C GLU A 59 -4.62 -9.20 -13.97
N ASN A 60 -4.30 -9.20 -12.67
CA ASN A 60 -4.71 -8.23 -11.66
C ASN A 60 -3.51 -7.50 -11.03
N PRO A 61 -2.74 -6.69 -11.79
CA PRO A 61 -1.54 -6.04 -11.28
C PRO A 61 -1.82 -4.97 -10.20
N LYS A 62 -3.09 -4.57 -10.06
CA LYS A 62 -3.56 -3.65 -9.00
C LYS A 62 -3.99 -4.36 -7.72
N THR A 63 -3.97 -5.70 -7.72
CA THR A 63 -4.41 -6.60 -6.65
C THR A 63 -5.78 -6.20 -6.08
N PHE A 64 -6.73 -5.85 -6.94
CA PHE A 64 -7.93 -5.11 -6.52
C PHE A 64 -8.90 -5.85 -5.59
N LEU A 65 -8.67 -7.15 -5.31
CA LEU A 65 -9.51 -7.93 -4.39
C LEU A 65 -9.43 -7.44 -2.94
N ASP A 66 -8.33 -6.76 -2.59
CA ASP A 66 -8.14 -6.17 -1.26
C ASP A 66 -8.47 -4.67 -1.20
N LEU A 67 -9.03 -4.09 -2.27
CA LEU A 67 -9.39 -2.68 -2.29
C LEU A 67 -10.73 -2.42 -1.62
N LEU A 68 -10.69 -1.56 -0.60
CA LEU A 68 -11.87 -0.94 -0.02
C LEU A 68 -12.38 0.17 -0.95
N PHE A 69 -11.45 0.93 -1.54
CA PHE A 69 -11.73 2.06 -2.40
C PHE A 69 -10.64 2.31 -3.43
N GLY A 70 -11.07 2.68 -4.64
CA GLY A 70 -10.22 3.17 -5.72
C GLY A 70 -10.96 4.17 -6.60
N LEU A 71 -10.20 4.99 -7.30
CA LEU A 71 -10.73 5.91 -8.33
C LEU A 71 -10.61 5.25 -9.71
N SER A 72 -11.44 5.70 -10.66
CA SER A 72 -11.35 5.27 -12.06
C SER A 72 -10.97 6.44 -12.95
N ASN A 73 -10.06 6.19 -13.89
CA ASN A 73 -9.78 7.07 -15.01
C ASN A 73 -9.61 6.23 -16.28
N GLU A 74 -10.50 6.43 -17.25
CA GLU A 74 -10.51 5.72 -18.53
C GLU A 74 -9.19 5.86 -19.32
N LYS A 75 -8.47 6.97 -19.14
CA LYS A 75 -7.19 7.24 -19.80
C LYS A 75 -5.99 7.01 -18.90
N LEU A 76 -6.14 6.34 -17.76
CA LEU A 76 -5.05 6.18 -16.78
C LEU A 76 -3.80 5.54 -17.38
N ALA A 77 -3.94 4.36 -17.99
CA ALA A 77 -2.82 3.64 -18.61
C ALA A 77 -2.20 4.43 -19.78
N ASP A 78 -3.03 5.08 -20.60
CA ASP A 78 -2.56 5.89 -21.73
C ASP A 78 -1.76 7.11 -21.25
N ASN A 79 -2.30 7.86 -20.28
CA ASN A 79 -1.64 9.02 -19.69
C ASN A 79 -0.32 8.62 -19.01
N TYR A 80 -0.31 7.53 -18.26
CA TYR A 80 0.91 7.02 -17.63
C TYR A 80 1.93 6.57 -18.68
N THR A 81 1.50 5.91 -19.75
CA THR A 81 2.38 5.48 -20.84
C THR A 81 2.98 6.66 -21.58
N ALA A 82 2.19 7.72 -21.83
CA ALA A 82 2.67 8.95 -22.44
C ALA A 82 3.74 9.62 -21.57
N GLU A 83 3.49 9.75 -20.26
CA GLU A 83 4.45 10.30 -19.30
C GLU A 83 5.71 9.44 -19.22
N TYR A 84 5.56 8.12 -19.07
CA TYR A 84 6.65 7.15 -19.04
C TYR A 84 7.56 7.24 -20.28
N ASN A 85 6.98 7.45 -21.47
CA ASN A 85 7.72 7.62 -22.71
C ASN A 85 8.39 8.99 -22.81
N ALA A 86 7.79 10.04 -22.23
CA ALA A 86 8.31 11.40 -22.27
C ALA A 86 9.43 11.66 -21.24
N THR A 87 9.27 11.20 -20.00
CA THR A 87 10.16 11.51 -18.88
C THR A 87 10.99 10.33 -18.41
N GLY A 88 10.64 9.11 -18.83
CA GLY A 88 11.37 7.88 -18.51
C GLY A 88 10.80 7.12 -17.31
N LYS A 89 11.60 6.18 -16.78
CA LYS A 89 11.16 5.23 -15.74
C LYS A 89 11.34 5.82 -14.34
N LEU A 90 10.30 5.71 -13.51
CA LEU A 90 10.41 5.88 -12.06
C LEU A 90 10.96 4.59 -11.43
N TYR A 91 12.23 4.62 -11.06
CA TYR A 91 12.89 3.46 -10.46
C TYR A 91 12.59 3.36 -8.96
N VAL A 92 12.44 2.13 -8.47
CA VAL A 92 12.33 1.82 -7.05
C VAL A 92 13.67 2.09 -6.38
N ASP A 93 13.69 3.09 -5.50
CA ASP A 93 14.85 3.38 -4.67
C ASP A 93 15.03 2.31 -3.58
N HIS A 94 16.27 2.06 -3.16
CA HIS A 94 16.62 1.06 -2.14
C HIS A 94 16.04 -0.36 -2.35
N TYR A 95 15.81 -0.77 -3.60
CA TYR A 95 15.21 -2.06 -3.99
C TYR A 95 15.75 -3.28 -3.20
N THR A 96 17.07 -3.42 -3.05
CA THR A 96 17.70 -4.57 -2.38
C THR A 96 17.41 -4.64 -0.88
N ILE A 97 17.09 -3.51 -0.25
CA ILE A 97 16.72 -3.44 1.16
C ILE A 97 15.21 -3.64 1.30
N THR A 98 14.43 -3.05 0.39
CA THR A 98 12.97 -3.13 0.40
C THR A 98 12.44 -4.52 0.09
N PHE A 99 13.04 -5.28 -0.83
CA PHE A 99 12.59 -6.63 -1.15
C PHE A 99 13.54 -7.67 -0.53
N ASP A 100 13.17 -8.11 0.66
CA ASP A 100 13.95 -9.03 1.51
C ASP A 100 13.58 -10.49 1.36
N ASP A 101 12.58 -10.81 0.53
CA ASP A 101 12.12 -12.16 0.27
C ASP A 101 12.00 -12.38 -1.25
N ASN A 102 12.59 -13.48 -1.73
CA ASN A 102 12.56 -13.84 -3.14
C ASN A 102 11.20 -14.37 -3.60
N ALA A 103 10.35 -14.81 -2.67
CA ALA A 103 9.01 -15.30 -2.97
C ALA A 103 7.97 -14.18 -3.12
N ASP A 104 8.27 -12.94 -2.68
CA ASP A 104 7.34 -11.81 -2.75
C ASP A 104 6.87 -11.55 -4.21
N TYR A 105 5.59 -11.78 -4.49
CA TYR A 105 5.07 -11.60 -5.85
C TYR A 105 5.08 -10.13 -6.31
N ARG A 106 5.12 -9.17 -5.37
CA ARG A 106 5.22 -7.75 -5.72
C ARG A 106 6.56 -7.49 -6.38
N ASN A 107 7.60 -8.18 -5.93
CA ASN A 107 8.90 -8.17 -6.59
C ASN A 107 8.86 -8.93 -7.92
N THR A 108 8.44 -10.19 -7.89
CA THR A 108 8.65 -11.10 -9.01
C THR A 108 7.71 -10.86 -10.19
N LYS A 109 6.55 -10.21 -9.97
CA LYS A 109 5.52 -9.99 -10.99
C LYS A 109 5.15 -8.53 -11.25
N LEU A 110 5.31 -7.63 -10.26
CA LEU A 110 4.91 -6.22 -10.38
C LEU A 110 6.07 -5.25 -10.61
N LEU A 111 7.31 -5.76 -10.62
CA LEU A 111 8.50 -5.01 -10.97
C LEU A 111 9.18 -5.61 -12.21
N THR A 112 9.80 -4.75 -13.00
CA THR A 112 10.65 -5.15 -14.13
C THR A 112 12.03 -4.54 -13.99
N LYS A 113 13.04 -5.36 -14.28
CA LYS A 113 14.44 -4.92 -14.28
C LYS A 113 14.75 -4.15 -15.56
N SER A 114 15.40 -3.00 -15.43
CA SER A 114 15.96 -2.22 -16.53
C SER A 114 17.37 -1.79 -16.16
N GLY A 115 18.36 -2.40 -16.82
CA GLY A 115 19.77 -2.30 -16.42
C GLY A 115 19.99 -2.92 -15.04
N THR A 116 20.51 -2.13 -14.09
CA THR A 116 20.73 -2.54 -12.70
C THR A 116 19.60 -2.14 -11.76
N LYS A 117 18.56 -1.45 -12.26
CA LYS A 117 17.46 -0.90 -11.45
C LYS A 117 16.14 -1.60 -11.75
N TYR A 118 15.17 -1.45 -10.86
CA TYR A 118 13.83 -2.00 -10.99
C TYR A 118 12.81 -0.87 -11.03
N PHE A 119 11.74 -1.02 -11.80
CA PHE A 119 10.62 -0.08 -11.85
C PHE A 119 9.30 -0.86 -11.84
N SER A 120 8.23 -0.23 -11.39
CA SER A 120 6.93 -0.90 -11.32
C SER A 120 6.20 -0.88 -12.66
N THR A 121 5.59 -2.02 -12.99
CA THR A 121 4.71 -2.18 -14.16
C THR A 121 3.24 -1.94 -13.82
N LYS A 122 2.92 -1.63 -12.57
CA LYS A 122 1.54 -1.54 -12.05
C LYS A 122 0.63 -0.61 -12.85
N TYR A 123 1.15 0.46 -13.46
CA TYR A 123 0.38 1.42 -14.27
C TYR A 123 0.64 1.31 -15.78
N LEU A 124 1.45 0.34 -16.22
CA LEU A 124 1.61 0.04 -17.63
C LEU A 124 0.45 -0.86 -18.11
N PRO A 125 0.11 -0.80 -19.41
CA PRO A 125 -0.84 -1.74 -20.00
C PRO A 125 -0.40 -3.19 -19.76
N SER A 126 -1.34 -4.05 -19.37
CA SER A 126 -1.08 -5.50 -19.29
C SER A 126 -0.97 -6.09 -20.70
N SER A 127 -0.09 -7.08 -20.87
CA SER A 127 -0.05 -7.90 -22.08
C SER A 127 -1.19 -8.92 -22.14
N ILE A 128 -1.86 -9.17 -21.01
CA ILE A 128 -3.01 -10.05 -20.91
C ILE A 128 -4.26 -9.26 -21.30
N ASN A 129 -5.07 -9.83 -22.20
CA ASN A 129 -6.35 -9.25 -22.61
C ASN A 129 -7.51 -9.96 -21.90
N SER A 130 -7.86 -9.47 -20.71
CA SER A 130 -8.97 -9.99 -19.89
C SER A 130 -9.82 -8.86 -19.29
N ILE A 131 -11.04 -9.17 -18.86
CA ILE A 131 -11.91 -8.20 -18.16
C ILE A 131 -11.17 -7.62 -16.93
N THR A 132 -10.49 -8.48 -16.16
CA THR A 132 -9.65 -8.10 -15.01
C THR A 132 -8.58 -7.06 -15.38
N SER A 133 -7.84 -7.31 -16.45
CA SER A 133 -6.77 -6.40 -16.90
C SER A 133 -7.32 -5.05 -17.37
N HIS A 134 -8.48 -5.02 -18.03
CA HIS A 134 -9.16 -3.79 -18.47
C HIS A 134 -9.67 -2.95 -17.30
N ILE A 135 -10.13 -3.60 -16.23
CA ILE A 135 -10.49 -2.91 -14.98
C ILE A 135 -9.22 -2.30 -14.36
N CYS A 136 -8.14 -3.08 -14.25
CA CYS A 136 -6.88 -2.63 -13.68
C CYS A 136 -6.27 -1.42 -14.41
N ALA A 137 -6.39 -1.39 -15.74
CA ALA A 137 -5.86 -0.32 -16.59
C ALA A 137 -6.46 1.07 -16.28
N LYS A 138 -7.62 1.11 -15.61
CA LYS A 138 -8.37 2.33 -15.28
C LYS A 138 -8.36 2.63 -13.78
N LEU A 139 -7.88 1.70 -12.97
CA LEU A 139 -8.02 1.72 -11.52
C LEU A 139 -6.84 2.41 -10.82
N ILE A 140 -7.17 3.33 -9.92
CA ILE A 140 -6.24 3.99 -9.01
C ILE A 140 -6.57 3.53 -7.58
N PRO A 141 -5.80 2.59 -7.01
CA PRO A 141 -5.93 2.16 -5.62
C PRO A 141 -5.84 3.32 -4.62
N MET A 142 -6.75 3.40 -3.65
CA MET A 142 -6.76 4.48 -2.64
C MET A 142 -6.74 3.97 -1.20
N VAL A 143 -7.49 2.91 -0.88
CA VAL A 143 -7.59 2.33 0.47
C VAL A 143 -7.65 0.81 0.37
N ARG A 144 -6.83 0.10 1.16
CA ARG A 144 -6.64 -1.36 1.07
C ARG A 144 -6.83 -2.08 2.40
N LEU A 145 -7.09 -3.38 2.29
CA LEU A 145 -7.09 -4.30 3.42
C LEU A 145 -5.72 -4.37 4.11
N SER A 146 -4.62 -4.34 3.35
CA SER A 146 -3.26 -4.35 3.92
C SER A 146 -3.01 -3.20 4.89
N GLU A 147 -3.58 -2.03 4.61
CA GLU A 147 -3.52 -0.89 5.51
C GLU A 147 -4.26 -1.14 6.84
N MET A 148 -5.37 -1.89 6.83
CA MET A 148 -6.08 -2.23 8.06
C MET A 148 -5.22 -3.11 8.96
N TYR A 149 -4.48 -4.06 8.39
CA TYR A 149 -3.51 -4.87 9.12
C TYR A 149 -2.34 -4.04 9.65
N TYR A 150 -1.83 -3.08 8.86
CA TYR A 150 -0.81 -2.15 9.34
C TYR A 150 -1.29 -1.25 10.49
N ILE A 151 -2.53 -0.77 10.46
CA ILE A 151 -3.15 -0.02 11.57
C ILE A 151 -3.23 -0.90 12.83
N ARG A 152 -3.62 -2.17 12.68
CA ARG A 152 -3.63 -3.12 13.81
C ARG A 152 -2.24 -3.35 14.37
N ALA A 153 -1.23 -3.46 13.51
CA ALA A 153 0.15 -3.59 13.92
C ALA A 153 0.62 -2.35 14.72
N GLU A 154 0.26 -1.14 14.29
CA GLU A 154 0.57 0.10 15.00
C GLU A 154 -0.08 0.14 16.39
N TYR A 155 -1.32 -0.33 16.53
CA TYR A 155 -1.96 -0.45 17.83
C TYR A 155 -1.18 -1.38 18.78
N TYR A 156 -0.86 -2.59 18.35
CA TYR A 156 -0.10 -3.52 19.18
C TYR A 156 1.29 -2.97 19.55
N ALA A 157 1.98 -2.34 18.60
CA ALA A 157 3.25 -1.67 18.88
C ALA A 157 3.11 -0.55 19.92
N SER A 158 2.02 0.25 19.86
CA SER A 158 1.77 1.35 20.82
C SER A 158 1.62 0.89 22.27
N ILE A 159 1.22 -0.37 22.48
CA ILE A 159 1.12 -1.02 23.81
C ILE A 159 2.31 -1.96 24.10
N ASN A 160 3.40 -1.85 23.34
CA ASN A 160 4.62 -2.67 23.42
C ASN A 160 4.40 -4.19 23.17
N ASP A 161 3.33 -4.55 22.47
CA ASP A 161 3.06 -5.94 22.04
C ASP A 161 3.61 -6.17 20.62
N PHE A 162 4.93 -6.18 20.49
CA PHE A 162 5.58 -6.38 19.19
C PHE A 162 5.30 -7.77 18.60
N SER A 163 4.99 -8.77 19.43
CA SER A 163 4.65 -10.12 18.93
C SER A 163 3.36 -10.10 18.12
N ASN A 164 2.30 -9.46 18.62
CA ASN A 164 1.07 -9.34 17.85
C ASN A 164 1.20 -8.31 16.70
N ALA A 165 2.02 -7.27 16.85
CA ALA A 165 2.31 -6.36 15.74
C ALA A 165 2.95 -7.10 14.55
N ILE A 166 3.92 -7.98 14.81
CA ILE A 166 4.54 -8.84 13.79
C ILE A 166 3.50 -9.75 13.13
N LYS A 167 2.62 -10.40 13.92
CA LYS A 167 1.58 -11.28 13.36
C LYS A 167 0.65 -10.55 12.38
N GLU A 168 0.25 -9.33 12.70
CA GLU A 168 -0.60 -8.52 11.81
C GLU A 168 0.14 -8.14 10.51
N MET A 169 1.44 -7.81 10.59
CA MET A 169 2.27 -7.58 9.39
C MET A 169 2.48 -8.86 8.57
N ASP A 170 2.67 -9.99 9.25
CA ASP A 170 2.87 -11.30 8.61
C ASP A 170 1.64 -11.79 7.85
N ILE A 171 0.42 -11.37 8.25
CA ILE A 171 -0.79 -11.65 7.46
C ILE A 171 -0.71 -10.98 6.08
N VAL A 172 -0.23 -9.74 6.01
CA VAL A 172 -0.03 -9.06 4.71
C VAL A 172 1.08 -9.73 3.93
N ARG A 173 2.22 -10.03 4.57
CA ARG A 173 3.35 -10.70 3.94
C ARG A 173 2.96 -12.06 3.34
N ASP A 174 2.22 -12.88 4.07
CA ASP A 174 1.69 -14.18 3.61
C ASP A 174 0.77 -14.00 2.39
N GLY A 175 -0.12 -12.99 2.43
CA GLY A 175 -0.96 -12.61 1.30
C GLY A 175 -0.20 -12.11 0.06
N ARG A 176 1.12 -11.94 0.17
CA ARG A 176 2.05 -11.53 -0.90
C ARG A 176 3.09 -12.63 -1.22
N GLU A 177 2.88 -13.85 -0.74
CA GLU A 177 3.79 -15.01 -0.86
C GLU A 177 5.12 -14.85 -0.12
N CYS A 178 5.23 -13.90 0.80
CA CYS A 178 6.43 -13.79 1.63
C CYS A 178 6.43 -14.86 2.73
N THR A 179 7.62 -15.34 3.08
CA THR A 179 7.84 -16.26 4.20
C THR A 179 7.50 -15.58 5.53
N LYS A 180 6.71 -16.27 6.37
CA LYS A 180 6.38 -15.84 7.74
C LYS A 180 7.59 -15.87 8.69
N GLY A 181 7.54 -15.09 9.75
CA GLY A 181 8.55 -15.06 10.82
C GLY A 181 9.84 -14.32 10.48
N ARG A 182 9.95 -13.73 9.27
CA ARG A 182 11.15 -12.96 8.87
C ARG A 182 11.35 -11.69 9.70
N LEU A 183 10.29 -11.22 10.38
CA LEU A 183 10.31 -10.01 11.21
C LEU A 183 10.63 -10.31 12.68
N ASP A 184 10.55 -11.57 13.12
CA ASP A 184 10.66 -11.97 14.55
C ASP A 184 11.99 -11.53 15.18
N ASP A 185 13.08 -11.62 14.42
CA ASP A 185 14.42 -11.26 14.86
C ASP A 185 14.81 -9.80 14.58
N ILE A 186 13.96 -9.06 13.87
CA ILE A 186 14.23 -7.68 13.45
C ILE A 186 13.50 -6.68 14.35
N ILE A 187 12.20 -6.91 14.61
CA ILE A 187 11.35 -6.00 15.36
C ILE A 187 11.46 -6.33 16.85
N LYS A 188 12.16 -5.48 17.60
CA LYS A 188 12.41 -5.64 19.04
C LYS A 188 11.91 -4.46 19.88
N ASP A 189 11.68 -3.33 19.24
CA ASP A 189 11.28 -2.07 19.86
C ASP A 189 10.51 -1.19 18.86
N GLU A 190 10.00 -0.05 19.34
CA GLU A 190 9.24 0.90 18.52
C GLU A 190 10.04 1.41 17.31
N LYS A 191 11.36 1.59 17.46
CA LYS A 191 12.22 2.12 16.39
C LYS A 191 12.38 1.11 15.25
N SER A 192 12.62 -0.15 15.57
CA SER A 192 12.73 -1.25 14.61
C SER A 192 11.36 -1.55 13.98
N PHE A 193 10.27 -1.51 14.75
CA PHE A 193 8.91 -1.62 14.24
C PHE A 193 8.61 -0.58 13.16
N ARG A 194 8.79 0.72 13.46
CA ARG A 194 8.50 1.81 12.51
C ARG A 194 9.30 1.66 11.21
N LYS A 195 10.56 1.25 11.30
CA LYS A 195 11.41 1.02 10.12
C LYS A 195 10.87 -0.11 9.24
N GLU A 196 10.53 -1.25 9.84
CA GLU A 196 9.98 -2.38 9.07
C GLU A 196 8.57 -2.08 8.55
N LEU A 197 7.75 -1.32 9.28
CA LEU A 197 6.43 -0.90 8.80
C LEU A 197 6.54 0.05 7.60
N ILE A 198 7.49 1.00 7.62
CA ILE A 198 7.77 1.83 6.44
C ILE A 198 8.23 0.95 5.28
N LYS A 199 9.06 -0.07 5.53
CA LYS A 199 9.53 -0.99 4.49
C LYS A 199 8.41 -1.83 3.88
N GLU A 200 7.46 -2.27 4.71
CA GLU A 200 6.21 -2.89 4.28
C GLU A 200 5.37 -1.93 3.43
N ALA A 201 5.15 -0.70 3.90
CA ALA A 201 4.42 0.33 3.15
C ALA A 201 5.09 0.64 1.80
N GLN A 202 6.43 0.67 1.75
CA GLN A 202 7.20 0.83 0.51
C GLN A 202 6.94 -0.30 -0.48
N ARG A 203 6.91 -1.57 -0.05
CA ARG A 203 6.58 -2.71 -0.93
C ARG A 203 5.13 -2.67 -1.41
N GLU A 204 4.22 -2.37 -0.49
CA GLU A 204 2.79 -2.50 -0.70
C GLU A 204 2.21 -1.38 -1.58
N PHE A 205 2.61 -0.14 -1.33
CA PHE A 205 2.01 1.05 -1.94
C PHE A 205 2.86 1.64 -3.08
N ILE A 206 3.68 0.82 -3.75
CA ILE A 206 4.45 1.27 -4.93
C ILE A 206 3.49 1.86 -5.96
N GLY A 207 3.70 3.13 -6.30
CA GLY A 207 2.90 3.87 -7.27
C GLY A 207 1.55 4.39 -6.76
N GLU A 208 1.27 4.38 -5.45
CA GLU A 208 -0.05 4.73 -4.89
C GLU A 208 -0.04 5.96 -3.98
N GLY A 209 1.11 6.63 -3.86
CA GLY A 209 1.22 7.89 -3.15
C GLY A 209 1.05 7.83 -1.63
N GLN A 210 1.01 6.63 -1.02
CA GLN A 210 0.81 6.49 0.42
C GLN A 210 2.12 6.54 1.24
N VAL A 211 3.22 6.06 0.67
CA VAL A 211 4.51 5.87 1.40
C VAL A 211 5.04 7.17 2.01
N PHE A 212 4.90 8.30 1.32
CA PHE A 212 5.32 9.62 1.82
C PHE A 212 4.71 9.92 3.19
N PHE A 213 3.43 9.58 3.39
CA PHE A 213 2.75 9.83 4.64
C PHE A 213 3.23 8.93 5.78
N TYR A 214 3.75 7.74 5.50
CA TYR A 214 4.39 6.88 6.51
C TYR A 214 5.71 7.49 7.00
N PHE A 215 6.50 8.09 6.10
CA PHE A 215 7.69 8.85 6.51
C PHE A 215 7.32 10.06 7.35
N LYS A 216 6.31 10.83 6.91
CA LYS A 216 5.81 12.02 7.62
C LYS A 216 5.30 11.68 9.03
N LYS A 217 4.40 10.70 9.16
CA LYS A 217 3.77 10.36 10.46
C LYS A 217 4.80 9.91 11.52
N PHE A 218 5.89 9.28 11.08
CA PHE A 218 6.95 8.82 11.97
C PHE A 218 8.12 9.80 12.09
N ASN A 219 8.05 10.95 11.44
CA ASN A 219 9.16 11.90 11.29
C ASN A 219 10.46 11.19 10.87
N GLN A 220 10.34 10.21 9.98
CA GLN A 220 11.47 9.43 9.47
C GLN A 220 11.96 10.10 8.18
N PRO A 221 13.13 10.74 8.18
CA PRO A 221 13.66 11.37 6.98
C PRO A 221 13.89 10.33 5.87
N ILE A 222 13.51 10.67 4.64
CA ILE A 222 13.79 9.87 3.43
C ILE A 222 15.28 9.96 3.10
N TYR A 223 15.83 11.17 3.17
CA TYR A 223 17.26 11.46 3.07
C TYR A 223 17.74 12.07 4.38
N SER A 224 18.96 11.76 4.79
CA SER A 224 19.53 12.25 6.07
C SER A 224 19.56 13.77 6.23
N SER A 225 19.49 14.53 5.13
CA SER A 225 19.43 15.99 5.13
C SER A 225 18.04 16.57 5.39
N MET A 226 16.98 15.77 5.30
CA MET A 226 15.61 16.24 5.47
C MET A 226 15.31 16.57 6.93
N LYS A 227 14.50 17.61 7.12
CA LYS A 227 13.93 18.05 8.39
C LYS A 227 12.43 17.82 8.39
N GLU A 228 11.82 17.88 9.57
CA GLU A 228 10.36 17.73 9.72
C GLU A 228 9.55 18.73 8.89
N SER A 229 10.04 19.97 8.76
CA SER A 229 9.43 21.01 7.92
C SER A 229 9.33 20.62 6.45
N ASP A 230 10.24 19.77 5.95
CA ASP A 230 10.31 19.37 4.54
C ASP A 230 9.17 18.41 4.16
N PHE A 231 8.44 17.86 5.13
CA PHE A 231 7.23 17.07 4.88
C PHE A 231 5.97 17.92 4.66
N THR A 232 6.09 19.25 4.71
CA THR A 232 4.98 20.17 4.45
C THR A 232 5.30 20.99 3.23
N LEU A 233 4.47 20.84 2.19
CA LEU A 233 4.61 21.65 0.98
C LEU A 233 4.34 23.13 1.34
N PRO A 234 5.12 24.07 0.77
CA PRO A 234 4.83 25.48 0.94
C PRO A 234 3.46 25.82 0.34
N LEU A 235 2.85 26.90 0.84
CA LEU A 235 1.67 27.47 0.17
C LEU A 235 2.06 27.84 -1.28
N PRO A 236 1.24 27.49 -2.28
CA PRO A 236 1.49 27.92 -3.65
C PRO A 236 1.55 29.44 -3.73
N ASP A 237 2.47 29.98 -4.54
CA ASP A 237 2.66 31.44 -4.69
C ASP A 237 1.34 32.15 -5.04
N SER A 238 0.45 31.50 -5.81
CA SER A 238 -0.87 32.03 -6.17
C SER A 238 -1.81 32.29 -4.99
N GLU A 239 -1.60 31.62 -3.85
CA GLU A 239 -2.41 31.73 -2.63
C GLU A 239 -1.81 32.72 -1.61
N THR A 240 -0.70 33.40 -1.96
CA THR A 240 0.00 34.34 -1.07
C THR A 240 -0.22 35.82 -1.41
N ILE A 241 -1.06 36.11 -2.41
CA ILE A 241 -1.41 37.49 -2.80
C ILE A 241 -2.47 38.03 -1.82
N LEU A 242 -2.01 38.86 -0.87
CA LEU A 242 -2.83 39.73 -0.02
C LEU A 242 -3.06 41.09 -0.68
#